data_AF-A0A9D9LLI6-F1
#
_entry.id   AF-A0A9D9LLI6-F1
#
_cell.length_a   1.000
_cell.length_b   1.000
_cell.length_c   1.000
_cell.angle_alpha   90.00
_cell.angle_beta   90.00
_cell.angle_gamma   90.00
#
_symmetry.space_group_name_H-M   'P 1'
#
loop_
_entity.id
_entity.type
_entity.pdbx_description
1 polymer ?
#
loop_
_entity_poly.entity_id
_entity_poly.type
_entity_poly.pdbx_seq_one_letter_code
_entity_poly.pdbx_strand_id
1 'polypeptide(L)' 'MKADILNDYLCCTLCQRRCKINRYEAKGYCKSTASLSVARAALHLWEEPIISGTRGSGTIFF' A
#
# COMPACT_ATOMS: atom_id res chain seq x y z
N MET A 1 14.37 11.41 -7.10
CA MET A 1 13.72 10.17 -6.62
C MET A 1 12.19 10.26 -6.80
N LYS A 2 11.69 10.47 -8.02
CA LYS A 2 10.24 10.58 -8.33
C LYS A 2 9.84 9.93 -9.68
N ALA A 3 10.80 9.50 -10.50
CA ALA A 3 10.55 8.98 -11.84
C ALA A 3 10.17 7.48 -11.84
N ASP A 4 10.61 6.72 -10.84
CA ASP A 4 10.54 5.25 -10.90
C ASP A 4 9.12 4.69 -10.67
N ILE A 5 8.30 5.35 -9.84
CA ILE A 5 6.94 4.89 -9.50
C ILE A 5 6.00 4.92 -10.72
N LEU A 6 6.17 5.89 -11.63
CA LEU A 6 5.35 6.00 -12.84
C LEU A 6 5.68 4.87 -13.83
N ASN A 7 6.94 4.43 -13.87
CA ASN A 7 7.39 3.40 -14.79
C ASN A 7 6.87 2.01 -14.41
N ASP A 8 6.70 1.75 -13.11
CA ASP A 8 6.12 0.51 -12.57
C ASP A 8 4.66 0.27 -13.01
N TYR A 9 3.96 1.31 -13.48
CA TYR A 9 2.59 1.18 -13.96
C TYR A 9 2.51 0.93 -15.47
N LEU A 10 3.50 1.38 -16.24
CA LEU A 10 3.60 1.08 -17.68
C LEU A 10 3.98 -0.39 -17.91
N CYS A 11 4.77 -0.98 -17.01
CA CYS A 11 5.13 -2.39 -17.02
C CYS A 11 5.04 -2.94 -15.60
N CYS A 12 3.89 -3.52 -15.24
CA CYS A 12 3.65 -3.96 -13.87
C CYS A 12 4.64 -5.03 -13.37
N THR A 13 5.59 -4.60 -12.54
CA THR A 13 6.53 -5.42 -11.75
C THR A 13 6.08 -5.59 -10.29
N LEU A 14 5.12 -4.77 -9.84
CA LEU A 14 4.67 -4.68 -8.46
C LEU A 14 3.84 -5.88 -7.97
N CYS A 15 3.15 -6.57 -8.88
CA CYS A 15 2.39 -7.75 -8.49
C CYS A 15 3.31 -8.99 -8.42
N GLN A 16 2.96 -9.96 -7.57
CA GLN A 16 3.74 -11.19 -7.39
C GLN A 16 4.01 -11.95 -8.70
N ARG A 17 3.09 -11.86 -9.66
CA ARG A 17 3.23 -12.49 -10.97
C ARG A 17 3.98 -11.65 -12.00
N ARG A 18 4.39 -10.43 -11.65
CA ARG A 18 5.02 -9.43 -12.53
C ARG A 18 4.34 -9.41 -13.90
N CYS A 19 3.06 -9.06 -13.93
CA CYS A 19 2.22 -9.27 -15.11
C CYS A 19 2.59 -8.39 -16.32
N LYS A 20 3.53 -7.44 -16.18
CA LYS A 20 4.09 -6.58 -17.25
C LYS A 20 3.07 -5.79 -18.07
N ILE A 21 1.83 -5.70 -17.62
CA ILE A 21 0.80 -4.93 -18.30
C ILE A 21 0.94 -3.44 -17.97
N ASN A 22 0.51 -2.61 -18.92
CA ASN A 22 0.27 -1.19 -18.69
C ASN A 22 -1.05 -1.00 -17.92
N ARG A 23 -0.96 -0.61 -16.65
CA ARG A 23 -2.10 -0.37 -15.75
C ARG A 23 -2.97 0.84 -16.14
N TYR A 24 -2.50 1.69 -17.07
CA TYR A 24 -3.28 2.81 -17.61
C TYR A 24 -4.25 2.36 -18.72
N GLU A 25 -3.96 1.25 -19.40
CA GLU A 25 -4.74 0.77 -20.54
C GLU A 25 -5.65 -0.40 -20.16
N ALA A 26 -5.14 -1.35 -19.38
CA ALA A 26 -5.87 -2.58 -19.09
C ALA A 26 -5.53 -3.16 -17.71
N LYS A 27 -6.45 -3.98 -17.19
CA LYS A 27 -6.26 -4.71 -15.94
C LYS A 27 -5.54 -6.03 -16.21
N GLY A 28 -4.41 -6.22 -15.54
CA GLY A 28 -3.68 -7.49 -15.53
C GLY A 28 -4.23 -8.46 -14.50
N TYR A 29 -3.47 -9.53 -14.22
CA TYR A 29 -3.86 -10.55 -13.25
C TYR A 29 -4.12 -9.99 -11.84
N CYS A 30 -3.36 -8.97 -11.43
CA CYS A 30 -3.53 -8.32 -10.12
C CYS A 30 -4.78 -7.46 -10.00
N LYS A 31 -5.47 -7.17 -11.11
CA LYS A 31 -6.66 -6.31 -11.20
C LYS A 31 -6.49 -4.86 -10.70
N SER A 32 -5.30 -4.49 -10.21
CA SER A 32 -4.94 -3.13 -9.83
C SER A 32 -4.90 -2.21 -11.04
N THR A 33 -5.52 -1.04 -10.91
CA THR A 33 -5.51 0.05 -11.90
C THR A 33 -4.39 1.05 -11.59
N ALA A 34 -4.19 2.03 -12.49
CA ALA A 34 -3.32 3.17 -12.22
C ALA A 34 -3.93 4.18 -11.22
N SER A 35 -5.25 4.12 -11.01
CA SER A 35 -5.95 4.90 -9.99
C SER A 35 -5.83 4.25 -8.60
N LEU A 36 -5.61 5.07 -7.57
CA LEU A 36 -5.62 4.63 -6.19
C LEU A 36 -7.05 4.30 -5.75
N SER A 37 -7.23 3.18 -5.05
CA SER A 37 -8.48 2.83 -4.39
C SER A 37 -8.22 2.65 -2.90
N VAL A 38 -9.04 3.29 -2.07
CA VAL A 38 -8.96 3.21 -0.61
C VAL A 38 -10.30 2.71 -0.11
N ALA A 39 -10.29 1.63 0.67
CA ALA A 39 -11.53 1.05 1.22
C ALA A 39 -12.07 1.86 2.41
N ARG A 40 -11.18 2.43 3.23
CA ARG A 40 -11.55 3.24 4.40
C ARG A 40 -10.41 4.21 4.74
N ALA A 41 -10.76 5.47 4.91
CA ALA A 41 -9.91 6.47 5.56
C ALA A 41 -10.72 7.06 6.71
N ALA A 42 -10.34 6.73 7.93
CA ALA A 42 -11.04 7.17 9.13
C ALA A 42 -10.06 7.31 10.28
N LEU A 43 -10.35 8.24 11.18
CA LEU A 43 -9.65 8.36 12.44
C LEU A 43 -9.91 7.08 13.25
N HIS A 44 -8.83 6.44 13.70
CA HIS A 44 -8.93 5.38 14.70
C HIS A 44 -9.17 6.03 16.05
N LEU A 45 -10.45 6.25 16.36
CA LEU A 45 -10.89 6.68 17.69
C LEU A 45 -10.80 5.47 18.63
N TRP A 46 -10.47 5.72 19.90
CA TRP A 46 -10.41 4.71 20.97
C TRP A 46 -9.20 3.76 20.93
N GLU A 47 -8.19 4.06 20.10
CA GLU A 47 -6.87 3.47 20.29
C GLU A 47 -6.32 3.96 21.62
N GLU A 48 -5.89 3.03 22.47
CA GLU A 48 -5.26 3.36 23.75
C GLU A 48 -4.03 4.24 23.47
N PRO A 49 -3.78 5.31 24.26
CA PRO A 49 -2.58 6.11 24.09
C PRO A 49 -1.36 5.20 24.06
N ILE A 50 -0.41 5.46 23.17
CA ILE A 50 0.82 4.67 23.11
C ILE A 50 1.42 4.60 24.52
N ILE A 51 1.37 3.42 25.14
CA ILE A 51 2.04 3.17 26.42
C ILE A 51 3.53 3.00 26.09
N SER A 52 4.19 4.13 25.86
CA SER A 52 5.64 4.19 25.67
C SER A 52 6.25 4.75 26.94
N GLY A 53 7.07 3.94 27.60
CA GLY A 53 8.00 4.45 28.60
C GLY A 53 9.20 5.11 27.93
N THR A 54 10.04 5.78 28.72
CA THR A 54 11.34 6.34 28.26
C THR A 54 12.36 5.27 27.86
N ARG A 55 12.06 3.98 28.09
CA ARG A 55 12.91 2.83 27.76
C ARG A 55 12.27 1.82 26.79
N GLY A 56 11.21 2.22 26.09
CA GLY A 56 10.55 1.40 25.06
C GLY A 56 9.04 1.28 25.23
N SER A 57 8.41 0.74 24.18
CA SER A 57 7.00 0.38 24.13
C SER A 57 6.86 -1.13 24.00
N GLY A 58 5.89 -1.71 24.73
CA GLY A 58 5.49 -3.11 24.57
C GLY A 58 4.23 -3.18 23.73
N THR A 59 4.19 -4.05 22.72
CA THR A 59 2.99 -4.29 21.92
C THR A 59 2.53 -5.72 22.12
N ILE A 60 1.33 -5.90 22.69
CA ILE A 60 0.70 -7.20 22.89
C ILE A 60 -0.38 -7.35 21.83
N PHE A 61 -0.21 -8.32 20.93
CA PHE A 61 -1.25 -8.73 19.99
C PHE A 61 -1.68 -10.15 20.36
N PHE A 62 -2.99 -10.41 20.31
CA PHE A 62 -3.61 -11.74 20.42
C PHE A 62 -3.91 -12.31 19.03
#